data_AF-A0A0Q0RSW6-F1
#
_entry.id   AF-A0A0Q0RSW6-F1
#
_cell.length_a   1.000
_cell.length_b   1.000
_cell.length_c   1.000
_cell.angle_alpha   90.00
_cell.angle_beta   90.00
_cell.angle_gamma   90.00
#
_symmetry.space_group_name_H-M   'P 1'
#
loop_
_entity.id
_entity.type
_entity.pdbx_description
1 polymer ?
#
loop_
_entity_poly.entity_id
_entity_poly.type
_entity_poly.pdbx_seq_one_letter_code
_entity_poly.pdbx_strand_id
1 'polypeptide(L)'
;MRTKTTLEKAVKFVNNCKFIFSFKKNIFRRNLFCLSLFLVTTISFAQSVSCNATLVVENNGNIRSTPLEGTYYAMILTNNSSSTDTFILSNKNINSSCTNTDGSSTTGNVTISTDFIDSERNSLNEITLNPGQSKSFYIHVTVPAGTSIQKWSCDQITATSKNCINYTVDTVLHTYIINPVND
;
A
#
# COMPACT_ATOMS: atom_id res chain seq x y z
N MET A 1 74.34 -48.95 30.63
CA MET A 1 73.21 -49.64 29.97
C MET A 1 72.29 -48.56 29.42
N ARG A 2 72.05 -48.58 28.11
CA ARG A 2 71.09 -47.83 27.23
C ARG A 2 70.16 -46.77 27.88
N THR A 3 69.95 -45.57 27.32
CA THR A 3 69.83 -45.20 25.89
C THR A 3 70.25 -43.74 25.60
N LYS A 4 71.11 -43.58 24.58
CA LYS A 4 71.20 -42.42 23.67
C LYS A 4 69.89 -42.29 22.87
N THR A 5 69.79 -41.19 22.13
CA THR A 5 68.93 -40.94 20.95
C THR A 5 67.64 -40.16 21.21
N THR A 6 67.77 -38.85 21.40
CA THR A 6 67.02 -37.82 20.65
C THR A 6 67.49 -36.46 21.15
N LEU A 7 67.58 -35.45 20.27
CA LEU A 7 68.04 -34.08 20.52
C LEU A 7 69.55 -33.78 20.46
N GLU A 8 70.30 -34.64 19.77
CA GLU A 8 71.51 -34.25 19.00
C GLU A 8 71.19 -33.31 17.80
N LYS A 9 69.96 -32.75 17.72
CA LYS A 9 69.49 -31.91 16.60
C LYS A 9 69.06 -30.48 16.96
N ALA A 10 69.01 -30.09 18.24
CA ALA A 10 68.57 -28.74 18.62
C ALA A 10 69.71 -27.75 18.93
N VAL A 11 70.94 -28.23 19.12
CA VAL A 11 72.07 -27.39 19.58
C VAL A 11 72.96 -26.89 18.43
N LYS A 12 72.76 -27.37 17.20
CA LYS A 12 73.61 -27.04 16.03
C LYS A 12 73.18 -25.82 15.21
N PHE A 13 72.16 -25.07 15.62
CA PHE A 13 71.76 -23.81 14.95
C PHE A 13 71.85 -22.58 15.87
N VAL A 14 72.56 -22.70 16.99
CA VAL A 14 72.98 -21.57 17.83
C VAL A 14 74.48 -21.41 17.65
N ASN A 15 74.90 -21.02 16.45
CA ASN A 15 76.16 -20.31 16.26
C ASN A 15 76.28 -19.74 14.85
N ASN A 16 76.59 -18.45 14.80
CA ASN A 16 77.18 -17.73 13.67
C ASN A 16 76.31 -17.54 12.43
N CYS A 17 75.53 -16.45 12.43
CA CYS A 17 75.82 -15.34 11.50
C CYS A 17 74.98 -14.09 11.83
N LYS A 18 75.68 -12.96 11.99
CA LYS A 18 75.23 -11.56 11.84
C LYS A 18 74.34 -11.04 12.97
N PHE A 19 74.83 -10.39 14.03
CA PHE A 19 75.75 -9.24 14.02
C PHE A 19 75.93 -8.57 12.66
N ILE A 20 74.86 -8.00 12.11
CA ILE A 20 74.96 -6.77 11.32
C ILE A 20 73.78 -5.88 11.72
N PHE A 21 73.75 -5.50 12.99
CA PHE A 21 73.27 -4.16 13.32
C PHE A 21 74.29 -3.19 12.73
N SER A 22 74.01 -2.74 11.51
CA SER A 22 74.71 -1.61 10.90
C SER A 22 73.67 -0.71 10.26
N PHE A 23 73.70 0.54 10.70
CA PHE A 23 72.77 1.61 10.38
C PHE A 23 72.68 1.88 8.87
N LYS A 24 71.47 2.11 8.35
CA LYS A 24 71.23 3.28 7.48
C LYS A 24 69.80 3.79 7.58
N LYS A 25 69.74 5.02 8.08
CA LYS A 25 68.67 6.03 8.11
C LYS A 25 67.54 5.86 7.06
N ASN A 26 66.33 6.16 7.56
CA ASN A 26 65.23 6.91 6.94
C ASN A 26 64.86 6.62 5.48
N ILE A 27 63.57 6.36 5.24
CA ILE A 27 62.72 7.17 4.32
C ILE A 27 61.29 6.60 4.16
N PHE A 28 60.98 5.37 4.57
CA PHE A 28 59.66 4.78 4.25
C PHE A 28 58.61 4.88 5.38
N ARG A 29 58.35 6.09 5.87
CA ARG A 29 57.27 6.32 6.85
C ARG A 29 56.60 7.68 6.68
N ARG A 30 55.97 7.91 5.53
CA ARG A 30 54.93 8.93 5.34
C ARG A 30 54.26 8.69 3.99
N ASN A 31 52.93 8.78 3.93
CA ASN A 31 52.08 8.60 2.73
C ASN A 31 51.72 7.17 2.31
N LEU A 32 51.12 6.38 3.21
CA LEU A 32 50.20 5.33 2.78
C LEU A 32 49.06 5.13 3.79
N PHE A 33 48.46 6.22 4.27
CA PHE A 33 47.30 6.16 5.17
C PHE A 33 46.21 7.21 4.90
N CYS A 34 46.25 7.87 3.73
CA CYS A 34 45.25 8.89 3.35
C CYS A 34 44.40 8.51 2.12
N LEU A 35 44.52 7.28 1.60
CA LEU A 35 43.88 6.88 0.33
C LEU A 35 42.72 5.89 0.48
N SER A 36 42.22 5.61 1.70
CA SER A 36 41.16 4.61 1.91
C SER A 36 39.88 5.15 2.58
N LEU A 37 39.50 6.42 2.34
CA LEU A 37 38.33 7.03 2.99
C LEU A 37 37.33 7.72 2.03
N PHE A 38 37.32 7.37 0.75
CA PHE A 38 36.29 7.83 -0.20
C PHE A 38 35.57 6.67 -0.91
N LEU A 39 35.17 5.66 -0.16
CA LEU A 39 34.03 4.83 -0.55
C LEU A 39 32.77 5.56 -0.07
N VAL A 40 32.37 6.59 -0.82
CA VAL A 40 31.04 7.18 -0.66
C VAL A 40 30.08 6.11 -1.13
N THR A 41 29.50 5.39 -0.19
CA THR A 41 28.42 4.45 -0.43
C THR A 41 27.28 5.23 -1.06
N THR A 42 27.07 5.08 -2.37
CA THR A 42 25.81 5.42 -2.99
C THR A 42 24.79 4.43 -2.44
N ILE A 43 24.20 4.78 -1.29
CA ILE A 43 23.03 4.08 -0.77
C ILE A 43 21.92 4.42 -1.77
N SER A 44 21.75 3.58 -2.78
CA SER A 44 20.56 3.60 -3.61
C SER A 44 19.40 3.22 -2.71
N PHE A 45 18.71 4.21 -2.16
CA PHE A 45 17.39 3.98 -1.60
C PHE A 45 16.51 3.57 -2.75
N ALA A 46 16.28 2.26 -2.92
CA ALA A 46 15.06 1.81 -3.56
C ALA A 46 13.92 2.30 -2.66
N GLN A 47 13.40 3.50 -2.93
CA GLN A 47 12.15 3.91 -2.33
C GLN A 47 11.10 2.96 -2.90
N SER A 48 10.78 1.90 -2.15
CA SER A 48 9.56 1.15 -2.41
C SER A 48 8.44 2.18 -2.29
N VAL A 49 7.87 2.59 -3.41
CA VAL A 49 6.68 3.44 -3.43
C VAL A 49 5.59 2.64 -2.74
N SER A 50 5.35 2.92 -1.46
CA SER A 50 4.28 2.29 -0.71
C SER A 50 2.99 2.99 -1.08
N CYS A 51 2.11 2.32 -1.83
CA CYS A 51 0.78 2.84 -2.08
C CYS A 51 0.00 2.88 -0.77
N ASN A 52 -0.67 4.01 -0.55
CA ASN A 52 -1.50 4.25 0.60
C ASN A 52 -2.59 5.24 0.20
N ALA A 53 -3.84 4.89 0.44
CA ALA A 53 -5.00 5.70 0.13
C ALA A 53 -6.09 5.47 1.17
N THR A 54 -7.08 6.36 1.19
CA THR A 54 -8.31 6.18 1.98
C THR A 54 -9.50 6.53 1.11
N LEU A 55 -10.53 5.68 1.17
CA LEU A 55 -11.82 5.88 0.52
C LEU A 55 -12.89 5.89 1.60
N VAL A 56 -13.63 6.99 1.71
CA VAL A 56 -14.68 7.15 2.72
C VAL A 56 -15.94 7.75 2.11
N VAL A 57 -17.07 7.46 2.73
CA VAL A 57 -18.31 8.19 2.49
C VAL A 57 -18.32 9.43 3.37
N GLU A 58 -18.64 10.58 2.81
CA GLU A 58 -18.71 11.84 3.54
C GLU A 58 -19.64 11.70 4.76
N ASN A 59 -19.20 12.23 5.90
CA ASN A 59 -19.90 12.15 7.19
C ASN A 59 -20.29 10.74 7.65
N ASN A 60 -19.57 9.71 7.18
CA ASN A 60 -19.92 8.31 7.42
C ASN A 60 -21.36 7.97 6.98
N GLY A 61 -21.88 8.67 5.96
CA GLY A 61 -23.23 8.52 5.44
C GLY A 61 -23.39 7.31 4.52
N ASN A 62 -22.79 6.18 4.89
CA ASN A 62 -22.76 4.94 4.10
C ASN A 62 -24.06 4.13 4.18
N ILE A 63 -25.05 4.60 4.94
CA ILE A 63 -26.38 4.03 5.06
C ILE A 63 -27.38 5.07 4.57
N ARG A 64 -28.15 4.75 3.53
CA ARG A 64 -29.22 5.63 3.03
C ARG A 64 -30.42 4.84 2.57
N SER A 65 -31.56 5.51 2.56
CA SER A 65 -32.73 5.05 1.84
C SER A 65 -32.73 5.64 0.44
N THR A 66 -33.31 4.91 -0.52
CA THR A 66 -33.48 5.38 -1.90
C THR A 66 -34.91 5.15 -2.37
N PRO A 67 -35.57 6.15 -2.97
CA PRO A 67 -36.74 5.91 -3.79
C PRO A 67 -36.32 5.23 -5.11
N LEU A 68 -37.30 4.92 -5.97
CA LEU A 68 -37.05 4.31 -7.28
C LEU A 68 -36.19 5.20 -8.20
N GLU A 69 -36.29 6.52 -8.06
CA GLU A 69 -35.53 7.50 -8.84
C GLU A 69 -34.03 7.55 -8.48
N GLY A 70 -33.62 6.87 -7.41
CA GLY A 70 -32.22 6.78 -7.00
C GLY A 70 -31.80 7.76 -5.91
N THR A 71 -30.54 7.66 -5.50
CA THR A 71 -29.91 8.48 -4.46
C THR A 71 -28.43 8.68 -4.75
N TYR A 72 -27.83 9.65 -4.06
CA TYR A 72 -26.41 9.98 -4.20
C TYR A 72 -25.67 9.77 -2.89
N TYR A 73 -24.50 9.15 -2.99
CA TYR A 73 -23.50 9.09 -1.93
C TYR A 73 -22.34 10.01 -2.28
N ALA A 74 -22.01 10.94 -1.38
CA ALA A 74 -20.82 11.77 -1.50
C ALA A 74 -19.61 10.98 -0.98
N MET A 75 -18.58 10.86 -1.81
CA MET A 75 -17.39 10.06 -1.55
C MET A 75 -16.15 10.96 -1.51
N ILE A 76 -15.17 10.58 -0.69
CA ILE A 76 -13.88 11.24 -0.62
C ILE A 76 -12.79 10.18 -0.78
N LEU A 77 -11.99 10.31 -1.85
CA LEU A 77 -10.79 9.50 -2.07
C LEU A 77 -9.56 10.38 -1.79
N THR A 78 -8.64 9.88 -0.97
CA THR A 78 -7.40 10.57 -0.61
C THR A 78 -6.20 9.70 -0.93
N ASN A 79 -5.20 10.27 -1.60
CA ASN A 79 -3.90 9.61 -1.81
C ASN A 79 -2.95 9.98 -0.67
N ASN A 80 -2.67 9.02 0.21
CA ASN A 80 -1.77 9.18 1.35
C ASN A 80 -0.33 8.72 1.05
N SER A 81 -0.04 8.34 -0.20
CA SER A 81 1.31 7.97 -0.64
C SER A 81 2.17 9.19 -0.95
N SER A 82 3.46 8.96 -1.19
CA SER A 82 4.43 10.01 -1.56
C SER A 82 4.48 10.28 -3.07
N SER A 83 3.68 9.60 -3.90
CA SER A 83 3.69 9.73 -5.36
C SER A 83 2.28 9.97 -5.93
N THR A 84 2.20 10.67 -7.05
CA THR A 84 0.94 10.77 -7.81
C THR A 84 0.49 9.40 -8.27
N ASP A 85 -0.79 9.08 -8.08
CA ASP A 85 -1.38 7.80 -8.44
C ASP A 85 -2.73 8.01 -9.12
N THR A 86 -3.13 7.04 -9.94
CA THR A 86 -4.44 6.99 -10.59
C THR A 86 -5.18 5.77 -10.09
N PHE A 87 -6.37 5.99 -9.53
CA PHE A 87 -7.21 4.94 -8.99
C PHE A 87 -8.33 4.61 -9.97
N ILE A 88 -8.47 3.33 -10.31
CA ILE A 88 -9.60 2.80 -11.08
C ILE A 88 -10.76 2.54 -10.12
N LEU A 89 -11.94 3.08 -10.41
CA LEU A 89 -13.14 2.90 -9.61
C LEU A 89 -13.94 1.69 -10.09
N SER A 90 -14.48 0.94 -9.15
CA SER A 90 -15.36 -0.20 -9.44
C SER A 90 -16.32 -0.44 -8.29
N ASN A 91 -17.44 -1.10 -8.59
CA ASN A 91 -18.40 -1.54 -7.59
C ASN A 91 -18.66 -3.04 -7.72
N LYS A 92 -19.07 -3.66 -6.62
CA LYS A 92 -19.47 -5.06 -6.57
C LYS A 92 -20.61 -5.22 -5.58
N ASN A 93 -21.71 -5.83 -6.02
CA ASN A 93 -22.76 -6.23 -5.10
C ASN A 93 -22.28 -7.39 -4.22
N ILE A 94 -22.44 -7.25 -2.90
CA ILE A 94 -21.97 -8.20 -1.89
C ILE A 94 -23.09 -8.62 -0.93
N ASN A 95 -24.33 -8.65 -1.41
CA ASN A 95 -25.51 -9.01 -0.59
C ASN A 95 -25.36 -10.32 0.19
N SER A 96 -24.65 -11.31 -0.35
CA SER A 96 -24.45 -12.62 0.29
C SER A 96 -23.48 -12.59 1.48
N SER A 97 -22.61 -11.58 1.58
CA SER A 97 -21.56 -11.48 2.61
C SER A 97 -21.66 -10.21 3.47
N CYS A 98 -22.60 -9.32 3.16
CA CYS A 98 -22.86 -8.10 3.90
C CYS A 98 -23.97 -8.32 4.93
N THR A 99 -23.86 -7.78 6.14
CA THR A 99 -24.95 -7.81 7.12
C THR A 99 -25.81 -6.57 6.97
N ASN A 100 -27.14 -6.73 6.92
CA ASN A 100 -28.05 -5.58 6.88
C ASN A 100 -27.96 -4.78 8.19
N THR A 101 -28.03 -3.46 8.08
CA THR A 101 -27.77 -2.54 9.21
C THR A 101 -28.83 -2.62 10.31
N ASP A 102 -30.03 -3.09 9.97
CA ASP A 102 -31.15 -3.35 10.88
C ASP A 102 -31.15 -4.77 11.47
N GLY A 103 -30.14 -5.59 11.14
CA GLY A 103 -30.05 -6.98 11.56
C GLY A 103 -31.01 -7.94 10.83
N SER A 104 -31.72 -7.47 9.80
CA SER A 104 -32.59 -8.32 8.99
C SER A 104 -31.79 -9.35 8.18
N SER A 105 -32.48 -10.40 7.72
CA SER A 105 -31.85 -11.40 6.85
C SER A 105 -31.43 -10.77 5.52
N THR A 106 -30.26 -11.18 5.03
CA THR A 106 -29.76 -10.86 3.67
C THR A 106 -30.53 -11.59 2.57
N THR A 107 -31.37 -12.56 2.95
CA THR A 107 -32.20 -13.32 2.03
C THR A 107 -33.23 -12.41 1.38
N GLY A 108 -33.13 -12.25 0.06
CA GLY A 108 -34.00 -11.35 -0.70
C GLY A 108 -33.52 -9.89 -0.73
N ASN A 109 -32.29 -9.61 -0.32
CA ASN A 109 -31.62 -8.38 -0.70
C ASN A 109 -31.59 -8.26 -2.24
N VAL A 110 -31.64 -7.03 -2.72
CA VAL A 110 -31.78 -6.73 -4.14
C VAL A 110 -30.51 -6.11 -4.70
N THR A 111 -30.35 -6.20 -6.02
CA THR A 111 -29.24 -5.55 -6.73
C THR A 111 -29.72 -4.18 -7.22
N ILE A 112 -28.84 -3.19 -7.09
CA ILE A 112 -29.02 -1.82 -7.59
C ILE A 112 -28.00 -1.55 -8.70
N SER A 113 -28.26 -0.51 -9.48
CA SER A 113 -27.33 0.00 -10.49
C SER A 113 -26.54 1.16 -9.88
N THR A 114 -25.23 1.17 -10.12
CA THR A 114 -24.29 2.07 -9.46
C THR A 114 -23.39 2.72 -10.50
N ASP A 115 -23.47 4.05 -10.59
CA ASP A 115 -22.66 4.86 -11.49
C ASP A 115 -21.76 5.81 -10.69
N PHE A 116 -20.55 6.03 -11.20
CA PHE A 116 -19.58 6.96 -10.63
C PHE A 116 -19.62 8.27 -11.41
N ILE A 117 -19.79 9.40 -10.72
CA ILE A 117 -19.91 10.71 -11.36
C ILE A 117 -19.12 11.81 -10.63
N ASP A 118 -18.74 12.86 -11.36
CA ASP A 118 -18.16 14.07 -10.78
C ASP A 118 -19.23 15.07 -10.30
N SER A 119 -18.77 16.24 -9.83
CA SER A 119 -19.65 17.35 -9.41
C SER A 119 -20.50 17.94 -10.53
N GLU A 120 -20.11 17.72 -11.78
CA GLU A 120 -20.79 18.18 -12.99
C GLU A 120 -21.73 17.10 -13.57
N ARG A 121 -21.83 15.94 -12.90
CA ARG A 121 -22.58 14.74 -13.28
C ARG A 121 -22.05 14.04 -14.53
N ASN A 122 -20.78 14.23 -14.88
CA ASN A 122 -20.13 13.43 -15.90
C ASN A 122 -19.69 12.09 -15.31
N SER A 123 -19.75 11.03 -16.11
CA SER A 123 -19.29 9.70 -15.71
C SER A 123 -17.78 9.68 -15.43
N LEU A 124 -17.38 8.98 -14.37
CA LEU A 124 -16.01 8.81 -13.92
C LEU A 124 -15.65 7.33 -13.82
N ASN A 125 -14.54 6.90 -14.41
CA ASN A 125 -14.04 5.53 -14.22
C ASN A 125 -12.71 5.51 -13.44
N GLU A 126 -12.05 6.65 -13.34
CA GLU A 126 -10.75 6.79 -12.70
C GLU A 126 -10.55 8.18 -12.09
N ILE A 127 -9.69 8.25 -11.08
CA ILE A 127 -9.32 9.48 -10.40
C ILE A 127 -7.80 9.53 -10.21
N THR A 128 -7.15 10.56 -10.74
CA THR A 128 -5.74 10.86 -10.50
C THR A 128 -5.58 11.84 -9.34
N LEU A 129 -4.70 11.52 -8.39
CA LEU A 129 -4.42 12.31 -7.18
C LEU A 129 -2.92 12.46 -6.97
N ASN A 130 -2.51 13.70 -6.71
CA ASN A 130 -1.16 13.99 -6.20
C ASN A 130 -0.98 13.52 -4.75
N PRO A 131 0.27 13.43 -4.26
CA PRO A 131 0.54 13.09 -2.86
C PRO A 131 -0.22 14.01 -1.88
N GLY A 132 -0.93 13.42 -0.92
CA GLY A 132 -1.73 14.14 0.08
C GLY A 132 -3.01 14.78 -0.45
N GLN A 133 -3.35 14.62 -1.73
CA GLN A 133 -4.54 15.21 -2.31
C GLN A 133 -5.79 14.36 -2.02
N SER A 134 -6.88 15.04 -1.71
CA SER A 134 -8.23 14.47 -1.66
C SER A 134 -9.07 14.98 -2.83
N LYS A 135 -9.96 14.13 -3.36
CA LYS A 135 -10.99 14.53 -4.32
C LYS A 135 -12.34 13.97 -3.90
N SER A 136 -13.35 14.84 -3.94
CA SER A 136 -14.75 14.45 -3.78
C SER A 136 -15.35 14.04 -5.11
N PHE A 137 -16.18 13.00 -5.08
CA PHE A 137 -16.97 12.52 -6.21
C PHE A 137 -18.27 11.91 -5.69
N TYR A 138 -19.18 11.53 -6.58
CA TYR A 138 -20.46 10.97 -6.18
C TYR A 138 -20.65 9.58 -6.76
N ILE A 139 -21.40 8.77 -6.01
CA ILE A 139 -21.94 7.52 -6.48
C ILE A 139 -23.44 7.70 -6.61
N HIS A 140 -23.92 7.57 -7.84
CA HIS A 140 -25.33 7.60 -8.16
C HIS A 140 -25.86 6.17 -8.16
N VAL A 141 -26.72 5.89 -7.20
CA VAL A 141 -27.43 4.61 -7.10
C VAL A 141 -28.80 4.76 -7.73
N THR A 142 -29.15 3.85 -8.62
CA THR A 142 -30.47 3.76 -9.25
C THR A 142 -31.08 2.38 -9.02
N VAL A 143 -32.41 2.33 -8.97
CA VAL A 143 -33.15 1.09 -8.72
C VAL A 143 -33.69 0.56 -10.05
N PRO A 144 -33.25 -0.61 -10.54
CA PRO A 144 -33.77 -1.19 -11.76
C PRO A 144 -35.29 -1.40 -11.70
N ALA A 145 -35.98 -1.23 -12.82
CA ALA A 145 -37.42 -1.45 -12.88
C ALA A 145 -37.80 -2.88 -12.47
N GLY A 146 -38.83 -3.01 -11.64
CA GLY A 146 -39.28 -4.30 -11.10
C GLY A 146 -38.53 -4.78 -9.85
N THR A 147 -37.59 -3.99 -9.32
CA THR A 147 -36.93 -4.30 -8.05
C THR A 147 -37.92 -4.25 -6.89
N SER A 148 -37.87 -5.27 -6.03
CA SER A 148 -38.68 -5.32 -4.81
C SER A 148 -38.34 -4.18 -3.85
N ILE A 149 -39.37 -3.49 -3.37
CA ILE A 149 -39.27 -2.48 -2.32
C ILE A 149 -39.08 -3.10 -0.93
N GLN A 150 -38.71 -2.28 0.05
CA GLN A 150 -38.47 -2.65 1.45
C GLN A 150 -37.39 -3.73 1.61
N LYS A 151 -36.39 -3.68 0.72
CA LYS A 151 -35.24 -4.56 0.71
C LYS A 151 -33.95 -3.76 0.83
N TRP A 152 -32.94 -4.41 1.37
CA TRP A 152 -31.59 -3.89 1.42
C TRP A 152 -30.81 -4.24 0.17
N SER A 153 -29.81 -3.41 -0.13
CA SER A 153 -28.74 -3.68 -1.06
C SER A 153 -27.41 -3.28 -0.42
N CYS A 154 -26.40 -4.12 -0.57
CA CYS A 154 -25.03 -3.84 -0.16
C CYS A 154 -24.10 -3.84 -1.37
N ASP A 155 -23.50 -2.70 -1.64
CA ASP A 155 -22.53 -2.52 -2.72
C ASP A 155 -21.19 -2.11 -2.14
N GLN A 156 -20.16 -2.92 -2.42
CA GLN A 156 -18.78 -2.60 -2.12
C GLN A 156 -18.22 -1.73 -3.23
N ILE A 157 -17.67 -0.58 -2.85
CA ILE A 157 -17.02 0.37 -3.73
C ILE A 157 -15.53 0.23 -3.53
N THR A 158 -14.80 0.06 -4.62
CA THR A 158 -13.37 -0.21 -4.61
C THR A 158 -12.62 0.78 -5.50
N ALA A 159 -11.54 1.33 -4.96
CA ALA A 159 -10.55 2.10 -5.70
C ALA A 159 -9.24 1.32 -5.77
N THR A 160 -8.81 0.97 -6.99
CA THR A 160 -7.61 0.17 -7.25
C THR A 160 -6.51 1.05 -7.79
N SER A 161 -5.34 1.04 -7.16
CA SER A 161 -4.17 1.80 -7.62
C SER A 161 -3.63 1.26 -8.95
N LYS A 162 -3.32 2.15 -9.91
CA LYS A 162 -2.60 1.77 -11.14
C LYS A 162 -1.11 1.60 -10.90
N ASN A 163 -0.53 2.34 -9.94
CA ASN A 163 0.88 2.23 -9.61
C ASN A 163 1.19 0.93 -8.84
N CYS A 164 0.28 0.50 -7.96
CA CYS A 164 0.36 -0.73 -7.20
C CYS A 164 -0.86 -1.61 -7.50
N ILE A 165 -0.75 -2.46 -8.51
CA ILE A 165 -1.86 -3.26 -9.07
C ILE A 165 -2.59 -4.12 -8.01
N ASN A 166 -1.90 -4.55 -6.95
CA ASN A 166 -2.47 -5.36 -5.88
C ASN A 166 -3.00 -4.54 -4.68
N TYR A 167 -2.90 -3.21 -4.75
CA TYR A 167 -3.36 -2.31 -3.69
C TYR A 167 -4.75 -1.78 -4.02
N THR A 168 -5.68 -2.04 -3.11
CA THR A 168 -7.07 -1.58 -3.20
C THR A 168 -7.49 -1.00 -1.87
N VAL A 169 -8.40 -0.04 -1.94
CA VAL A 169 -9.14 0.46 -0.78
C VAL A 169 -10.62 0.41 -1.10
N ASP A 170 -11.41 0.05 -0.09
CA ASP A 170 -12.83 -0.18 -0.28
C ASP A 170 -13.68 0.37 0.86
N THR A 171 -14.96 0.57 0.56
CA THR A 171 -15.99 0.90 1.52
C THR A 171 -17.32 0.31 1.07
N VAL A 172 -18.24 0.08 2.00
CA VAL A 172 -19.53 -0.57 1.73
C VAL A 172 -20.67 0.41 1.91
N LEU A 173 -21.47 0.56 0.85
CA LEU A 173 -22.71 1.31 0.84
C LEU A 173 -23.87 0.37 1.15
N HIS A 174 -24.67 0.74 2.16
CA HIS A 174 -25.92 0.08 2.51
C HIS A 174 -27.07 0.97 2.03
N THR A 175 -27.87 0.44 1.11
CA THR A 175 -28.99 1.16 0.51
C THR A 175 -30.29 0.42 0.82
N TYR A 176 -31.26 1.10 1.42
CA TYR A 176 -32.60 0.57 1.64
C TYR A 176 -33.58 1.10 0.60
N ILE A 177 -34.23 0.22 -0.15
CA ILE A 177 -35.16 0.61 -1.21
C ILE A 177 -36.52 0.88 -0.55
N ILE A 178 -36.95 2.13 -0.52
CA ILE A 178 -38.24 2.53 0.07
C ILE A 178 -39.33 2.62 -0.99
N ASN A 179 -40.58 2.57 -0.54
CA ASN A 179 -41.72 2.89 -1.40
C ASN A 179 -41.88 4.42 -1.45
N PRO A 180 -41.79 5.07 -2.62
CA PRO A 180 -41.93 6.52 -2.73
C PRO A 180 -43.30 7.07 -2.32
N VAL A 181 -44.31 6.22 -2.11
CA VAL A 181 -45.65 6.63 -1.64
C VAL A 181 -45.69 6.89 -0.12
N ASN A 182 -44.65 6.52 0.63
CA ASN A 182 -44.59 6.64 2.09
C ASN A 182 -43.62 7.70 2.63
N ASP A 183 -43.14 8.62 1.78
CA ASP A 183 -42.38 9.82 2.18
C ASP A 183 -43.27 11.08 2.20
#